data_AF-A0AA38MH50-F1
#
_entry.id   AF-A0AA38MH50-F1
#
_cell.length_a   1.000
_cell.length_b   1.000
_cell.length_c   1.000
_cell.angle_alpha   90.00
_cell.angle_beta   90.00
_cell.angle_gamma   90.00
#
_symmetry.space_group_name_H-M   'P 1'
#
loop_
_entity.id
_entity.type
_entity.pdbx_description
1 polymer ?
#
loop_
_entity_poly.entity_id
_entity_poly.type
_entity_poly.pdbx_seq_one_letter_code
_entity_poly.pdbx_strand_id
1 'polypeptide(L)'
;MDGLIKMENYCLNTKNFSFFLCGKIQTDKLEIRFGKYRQLAGSQYHISGRQVFESENKLRQQSIVPVVLKSYTYGDFSISPEEMSCKSTECDVKDFRHHEVSPILKEHCACIEEDLDDIENNIWPILTYIAGYAAYATNKRIKYNYWRVF
;
A
#
# COMPACT_ATOMS: atom_id res chain seq x y z
N MET A 1 -14.88 9.72 36.06
CA MET A 1 -15.92 8.71 35.79
C MET A 1 -17.24 9.35 35.34
N ASP A 2 -17.61 10.52 35.87
CA ASP A 2 -18.89 11.20 35.57
C ASP A 2 -19.17 11.50 34.09
N GLY A 3 -18.12 11.69 33.26
CA GLY A 3 -18.29 11.93 31.83
C GLY A 3 -18.91 10.75 31.08
N LEU A 4 -18.54 9.52 31.45
CA LEU A 4 -19.07 8.31 30.82
C LEU A 4 -20.54 8.09 31.19
N ILE A 5 -20.87 8.29 32.48
CA ILE A 5 -22.22 8.17 33.02
C ILE A 5 -23.16 9.20 32.36
N LYS A 6 -22.69 10.43 32.13
CA LYS A 6 -23.48 11.44 31.40
C LYS A 6 -23.71 11.07 29.93
N MET A 7 -22.71 10.51 29.26
CA MET A 7 -22.86 10.03 27.88
C MET A 7 -23.83 8.86 27.79
N GLU A 8 -23.72 7.89 28.69
CA GLU A 8 -24.62 6.74 28.75
C GLU A 8 -26.07 7.19 28.92
N ASN A 9 -26.35 8.04 29.92
CA ASN A 9 -27.68 8.59 30.16
C ASN A 9 -28.21 9.37 28.95
N TYR A 10 -27.36 10.12 28.26
CA TYR A 10 -27.75 10.82 27.04
C TYR A 10 -28.07 9.86 25.89
N CYS A 11 -27.28 8.80 25.72
CA CYS A 11 -27.50 7.80 24.67
C CYS A 11 -28.75 6.95 24.90
N LEU A 12 -29.00 6.53 26.14
CA LEU A 12 -30.16 5.71 26.50
C LEU A 12 -31.45 6.54 26.54
N ASN A 13 -31.43 7.71 27.20
CA ASN A 13 -32.65 8.48 27.44
C ASN A 13 -33.00 9.45 26.31
N THR A 14 -32.00 10.06 25.65
CA THR A 14 -32.26 11.08 24.60
C THR A 14 -32.26 10.49 23.20
N LYS A 15 -31.38 9.50 22.96
CA LYS A 15 -31.22 8.87 21.63
C LYS A 15 -31.95 7.54 21.49
N ASN A 16 -32.57 7.03 22.56
CA ASN A 16 -33.32 5.76 22.60
C ASN A 16 -32.50 4.56 22.05
N PHE A 17 -31.20 4.51 22.33
CA PHE A 17 -30.39 3.34 21.99
C PHE A 17 -30.65 2.19 22.98
N SER A 18 -30.70 0.95 22.48
CA SER A 18 -30.97 -0.23 23.32
C SER A 18 -29.80 -0.62 24.23
N PHE A 19 -28.57 -0.25 23.87
CA PHE A 19 -27.37 -0.54 24.65
C PHE A 19 -26.27 0.48 24.34
N PHE A 20 -25.33 0.63 25.27
CA PHE A 20 -24.18 1.52 25.15
C PHE A 20 -22.87 0.71 25.24
N LEU A 21 -22.06 0.75 24.18
CA LEU A 21 -20.82 -0.04 24.11
C LEU A 21 -19.62 0.82 24.49
N CYS A 22 -19.25 0.80 25.77
CA CYS A 22 -18.10 1.56 26.31
C CYS A 22 -16.77 1.25 25.59
N GLY A 23 -16.60 0.01 25.08
CA GLY A 23 -15.39 -0.38 24.35
C GLY A 23 -15.14 0.41 23.05
N LYS A 24 -16.14 1.12 22.52
CA LYS A 24 -15.94 1.99 21.34
C LYS A 24 -15.39 3.38 21.68
N ILE A 25 -15.32 3.75 22.96
CA ILE A 25 -14.81 5.04 23.45
C ILE A 25 -13.30 4.99 23.72
N GLN A 26 -12.69 3.80 23.56
CA GLN A 26 -11.25 3.60 23.74
C GLN A 26 -10.42 4.16 22.57
N THR A 27 -9.16 4.50 22.87
CA THR A 27 -8.19 5.04 21.91
C THR A 27 -7.49 3.97 21.07
N ASP A 28 -7.75 2.69 21.30
CA ASP A 28 -7.07 1.56 20.64
C ASP A 28 -7.07 1.66 19.11
N LYS A 29 -8.19 2.09 18.52
CA LYS A 29 -8.28 2.28 17.06
C LYS A 29 -7.32 3.36 16.56
N LEU A 30 -7.11 4.40 17.35
CA LEU A 30 -6.18 5.46 17.04
C LEU A 30 -4.74 4.97 17.17
N GLU A 31 -4.44 4.16 18.20
CA GLU A 31 -3.13 3.55 18.39
C GLU A 31 -2.74 2.59 17.27
N ILE A 32 -3.68 1.74 16.83
CA ILE A 32 -3.50 0.87 15.66
C ILE A 32 -3.18 1.72 14.42
N ARG A 33 -3.85 2.86 14.25
CA ARG A 33 -3.62 3.76 13.11
C ARG A 33 -2.26 4.45 13.19
N PHE A 34 -1.83 4.89 14.36
CA PHE A 34 -0.47 5.40 14.57
C PHE A 34 0.59 4.33 14.33
N GLY A 35 0.30 3.07 14.68
CA GLY A 35 1.14 1.92 14.35
C GLY A 35 1.37 1.78 12.84
N LYS A 36 0.30 1.91 12.05
CA LYS A 36 0.39 1.87 10.58
C LYS A 36 1.22 3.02 10.01
N TYR A 37 1.10 4.23 10.53
CA TYR A 37 1.94 5.36 10.07
C TYR A 37 3.43 5.10 10.33
N ARG A 38 3.77 4.53 11.49
CA ARG A 38 5.15 4.17 11.80
C ARG A 38 5.67 3.10 10.85
N GLN A 39 4.90 2.04 10.60
CA GLN A 39 5.28 0.97 9.68
C GLN A 39 5.55 1.51 8.26
N LEU A 40 4.67 2.39 7.76
CA LEU A 40 4.83 3.02 6.43
C LEU A 40 6.01 4.01 6.35
N ALA A 41 6.51 4.48 7.49
CA ALA A 41 7.68 5.35 7.61
C ALA A 41 8.98 4.58 7.96
N GLY A 42 9.01 3.26 7.73
CA GLY A 42 10.19 2.42 8.02
C GLY A 42 10.31 1.99 9.48
N SER A 43 9.18 1.88 10.19
CA SER A 43 9.09 1.48 11.60
C SER A 43 9.86 2.38 12.58
N GLN A 44 10.10 3.64 12.22
CA GLN A 44 10.65 4.63 13.14
C GLN A 44 9.60 5.07 14.16
N TYR A 45 10.01 5.21 15.42
CA TYR A 45 9.11 5.68 16.48
C TYR A 45 8.74 7.16 16.30
N HIS A 46 9.73 7.99 15.97
CA HIS A 46 9.55 9.40 15.70
C HIS A 46 9.34 9.62 14.20
N ILE A 47 8.16 10.12 13.86
CA ILE A 47 7.79 10.46 12.49
C ILE A 47 7.40 11.94 12.41
N SER A 48 7.77 12.60 11.32
CA SER A 48 7.38 13.98 11.06
C SER A 48 5.90 14.07 10.67
N GLY A 49 5.27 15.24 10.91
CA GLY A 49 3.88 15.48 10.50
C GLY A 49 3.66 15.31 8.98
N ARG A 50 4.68 15.61 8.17
CA ARG A 50 4.64 15.36 6.73
C ARG A 50 4.54 13.88 6.39
N GLN A 51 5.35 13.04 7.04
CA GLN A 51 5.30 11.59 6.86
C GLN A 51 3.95 11.01 7.29
N VAL A 52 3.31 11.56 8.33
CA VAL A 52 1.95 11.18 8.72
C VAL A 52 0.96 11.48 7.60
N PHE A 53 1.01 12.67 7.00
CA PHE A 53 0.11 13.05 5.90
C PHE A 53 0.34 12.19 4.64
N GLU A 54 1.59 11.94 4.27
CA GLU A 54 1.93 11.07 3.14
C GLU A 54 1.46 9.62 3.39
N SER A 55 1.60 9.12 4.62
CA SER A 55 1.13 7.79 5.01
C SER A 55 -0.39 7.69 5.02
N GLU A 56 -1.09 8.73 5.49
CA GLU A 56 -2.55 8.80 5.49
C GLU A 56 -3.12 8.82 4.07
N ASN A 57 -2.48 9.54 3.14
CA ASN A 57 -2.88 9.51 1.73
C ASN A 57 -2.74 8.10 1.13
N LYS A 58 -1.64 7.40 1.43
CA LYS A 58 -1.44 6.01 0.99
C LYS A 58 -2.50 5.06 1.57
N LEU A 59 -2.77 5.15 2.87
CA LEU A 59 -3.79 4.33 3.54
C LEU A 59 -5.19 4.59 2.99
N ARG A 60 -5.52 5.85 2.69
CA ARG A 60 -6.81 6.21 2.08
C ARG A 60 -6.95 5.62 0.69
N GLN A 61 -5.92 5.70 -0.13
CA GLN A 61 -5.92 5.08 -1.46
C GLN A 61 -6.11 3.56 -1.38
N GLN A 62 -5.41 2.89 -0.46
CA GLN A 62 -5.58 1.45 -0.21
C GLN A 62 -7.00 1.09 0.29
N SER A 63 -7.66 2.00 1.02
CA SER A 63 -9.03 1.76 1.49
C SER A 63 -10.10 1.92 0.41
N ILE A 64 -9.84 2.78 -0.60
CA ILE A 64 -10.79 3.08 -1.68
C ILE A 64 -10.63 2.10 -2.83
N VAL A 65 -9.38 1.77 -3.15
CA VAL A 65 -9.07 0.81 -4.20
C VAL A 65 -8.55 -0.44 -3.47
N PRO A 66 -9.39 -1.46 -3.23
CA PRO A 66 -8.96 -2.74 -2.71
C PRO A 66 -8.20 -3.49 -3.80
N VAL A 67 -7.12 -2.90 -4.30
CA VAL A 67 -6.12 -3.55 -5.16
C VAL A 67 -5.25 -4.40 -4.24
N VAL A 68 -5.88 -5.37 -3.58
CA VAL A 68 -5.13 -6.51 -3.06
C VAL A 68 -4.97 -7.41 -4.27
N LEU A 69 -3.96 -7.12 -5.10
CA LEU A 69 -3.49 -8.09 -6.08
C LEU A 69 -2.92 -9.24 -5.27
N LYS A 70 -3.78 -10.21 -4.96
CA LYS A 70 -3.35 -11.49 -4.46
C LYS A 70 -2.73 -12.18 -5.67
N SER A 71 -1.42 -12.33 -5.64
CA SER A 71 -0.78 -13.31 -6.51
C SER A 71 -0.99 -14.67 -5.86
N TYR A 72 -1.37 -15.68 -6.63
CA TYR A 72 -1.40 -17.06 -6.17
C TYR A 72 -0.02 -17.50 -5.62
N THR A 73 1.06 -16.93 -6.16
CA THR A 73 2.45 -17.13 -5.73
C THR A 73 2.90 -16.21 -4.58
N TYR A 74 1.98 -15.48 -3.93
CA TYR A 74 2.33 -14.53 -2.87
C TYR A 74 3.06 -15.22 -1.70
N GLY A 75 4.33 -14.86 -1.51
CA GLY A 75 5.15 -15.32 -0.39
C GLY A 75 6.06 -16.51 -0.69
N ASP A 76 6.01 -17.08 -1.90
CA ASP A 76 6.97 -18.11 -2.32
C ASP A 76 8.11 -17.45 -3.11
N PHE A 77 9.15 -17.04 -2.38
CA PHE A 77 10.37 -16.50 -2.97
C PHE A 77 11.57 -17.31 -2.47
N SER A 78 12.06 -18.24 -3.30
CA SER A 78 13.34 -18.90 -3.02
C SER A 78 14.48 -18.01 -3.54
N ILE A 79 15.04 -17.18 -2.66
CA ILE A 79 16.29 -16.46 -2.98
C ILE A 79 17.43 -17.46 -2.83
N SER A 80 18.06 -17.83 -3.95
CA SER A 80 19.23 -18.71 -3.91
C SER A 80 20.45 -17.94 -3.37
N PRO A 81 21.30 -18.54 -2.52
CA PRO A 81 22.46 -17.85 -1.92
C PRO A 81 23.49 -17.33 -2.93
N GLU A 82 23.47 -17.85 -4.16
CA GLU A 82 24.40 -17.49 -5.23
C GLU A 82 24.10 -16.11 -5.84
N GLU A 83 22.88 -15.60 -5.64
CA GLU A 83 22.41 -14.31 -6.16
C GLU A 83 22.69 -13.13 -5.22
N MET A 84 23.11 -13.39 -3.98
CA MET A 84 23.40 -12.37 -2.97
C MET A 84 24.87 -11.88 -3.00
N SER A 85 25.66 -12.24 -4.03
CA SER A 85 27.03 -11.73 -4.18
C SER A 85 27.07 -10.37 -4.87
N CYS A 86 26.43 -9.36 -4.28
CA CYS A 86 26.72 -7.98 -4.61
C CYS A 86 28.01 -7.57 -3.88
N LYS A 87 29.14 -7.62 -4.59
CA LYS A 87 30.40 -7.03 -4.11
C LYS A 87 30.15 -5.55 -3.81
N SER A 88 30.16 -5.21 -2.53
CA SER A 88 30.00 -3.87 -2.01
C SER A 88 31.15 -2.97 -2.46
N THR A 89 30.89 -2.09 -3.42
CA THR A 89 31.66 -0.85 -3.61
C THR A 89 30.68 0.25 -4.02
N GLU A 90 30.44 1.16 -3.07
CA GLU A 90 29.96 2.54 -3.25
C GLU A 90 28.73 2.74 -4.16
N CYS A 91 27.54 2.76 -3.53
CA CYS A 91 26.29 3.10 -4.20
C CYS A 91 26.21 4.60 -4.50
N ASP A 92 26.81 5.03 -5.61
CA ASP A 92 26.45 6.29 -6.25
C ASP A 92 25.09 6.18 -6.95
N VAL A 93 24.17 7.07 -6.59
CA VAL A 93 22.75 7.12 -7.01
C VAL A 93 22.57 7.55 -8.48
N LYS A 94 23.51 7.23 -9.37
CA LYS A 94 23.53 7.67 -10.76
C LYS A 94 23.87 6.53 -11.70
N ASP A 95 22.90 5.64 -11.93
CA ASP A 95 22.55 5.08 -13.25
C ASP A 95 21.71 3.80 -13.10
N PHE A 96 20.40 3.97 -12.89
CA PHE A 96 19.42 2.90 -13.11
C PHE A 96 19.10 2.76 -14.62
N ARG A 97 20.13 2.58 -15.45
CA ARG A 97 19.94 2.33 -16.90
C ARG A 97 20.35 0.90 -17.22
N HIS A 98 19.35 0.12 -17.63
CA HIS A 98 19.50 -1.23 -18.17
C HIS A 98 20.19 -2.23 -17.23
N HIS A 99 19.52 -2.58 -16.14
CA HIS A 99 19.64 -3.95 -15.67
C HIS A 99 18.46 -4.72 -16.24
N GLU A 100 18.77 -5.70 -17.08
CA GLU A 100 17.79 -6.70 -17.48
C GLU A 100 17.13 -7.23 -16.21
N VAL A 101 15.81 -7.07 -16.13
CA VAL A 101 15.01 -7.59 -15.03
C VAL A 101 15.41 -9.04 -14.87
N SER A 102 16.01 -9.39 -13.72
CA SER A 102 16.54 -10.72 -13.47
C SER A 102 15.47 -11.77 -13.80
N PRO A 103 15.85 -12.94 -14.36
CA PRO A 103 14.88 -13.96 -14.79
C PRO A 103 13.88 -14.33 -13.68
N ILE A 104 14.30 -14.26 -12.43
CA ILE A 104 13.49 -14.47 -11.22
C ILE A 104 12.28 -13.53 -11.16
N LEU A 105 12.45 -12.24 -11.47
CA LEU A 105 11.36 -11.27 -11.45
C LEU A 105 10.34 -11.48 -12.58
N LYS A 106 10.72 -12.13 -13.69
CA LYS A 106 9.79 -12.46 -14.77
C LYS A 106 8.95 -13.70 -14.45
N GLU A 107 9.55 -14.71 -13.85
CA GLU A 107 8.83 -15.94 -13.48
C GLU A 107 7.93 -15.74 -12.26
N HIS A 108 8.35 -14.94 -11.28
CA HIS A 108 7.63 -14.81 -10.00
C HIS A 108 6.65 -13.62 -9.94
N CYS A 109 6.64 -12.75 -10.95
CA CYS A 109 5.66 -11.64 -11.07
C CYS A 109 4.68 -11.83 -12.24
N ALA A 110 4.60 -13.03 -12.81
CA ALA A 110 3.60 -13.35 -13.82
C ALA A 110 2.22 -13.47 -13.16
N CYS A 111 1.28 -12.59 -13.53
CA CYS A 111 -0.11 -12.70 -13.12
C CYS A 111 -0.77 -13.87 -13.84
N ILE A 112 -1.44 -14.74 -13.09
CA ILE A 112 -2.20 -15.88 -13.61
C ILE A 112 -3.67 -15.43 -13.78
N GLU A 113 -4.43 -16.04 -14.69
CA GLU A 113 -5.87 -15.71 -14.87
C GLU A 113 -6.67 -15.89 -13.57
N GLU A 114 -6.28 -16.86 -12.74
CA GLU A 114 -6.85 -17.12 -11.40
C GLU A 114 -6.66 -15.94 -10.42
N ASP A 115 -5.66 -15.08 -10.63
CA ASP A 115 -5.45 -13.87 -9.81
C ASP A 115 -6.49 -12.78 -10.09
N LEU A 116 -7.21 -12.91 -11.22
CA LEU A 116 -8.20 -11.93 -11.69
C LEU A 116 -9.65 -12.36 -11.38
N ASP A 117 -9.87 -13.64 -11.09
CA ASP A 117 -11.20 -14.21 -10.83
C ASP A 117 -11.83 -13.69 -9.52
N ASP A 118 -10.99 -13.37 -8.54
CA ASP A 118 -11.38 -12.82 -7.23
C ASP A 118 -11.74 -11.32 -7.27
N ILE A 119 -11.59 -10.64 -8.42
CA ILE A 119 -11.78 -9.19 -8.52
C ILE A 119 -13.24 -8.86 -8.77
N GLU A 120 -13.86 -8.10 -7.86
CA GLU A 120 -15.23 -7.61 -8.03
C GLU A 120 -15.41 -6.83 -9.34
N ASN A 121 -16.53 -7.07 -10.04
CA ASN A 121 -16.89 -6.43 -11.31
C ASN A 121 -16.81 -4.88 -11.30
N ASN A 122 -17.00 -4.26 -10.14
CA ASN A 122 -16.95 -2.79 -9.98
C ASN A 122 -15.52 -2.21 -10.02
N ILE A 123 -14.49 -3.03 -9.85
CA ILE A 123 -13.08 -2.61 -9.79
C ILE A 123 -12.43 -2.62 -11.19
N TRP A 124 -12.95 -3.44 -12.11
CA TRP A 124 -12.42 -3.57 -13.47
C TRP A 124 -12.24 -2.24 -14.22
N PRO A 125 -13.22 -1.30 -14.24
CA PRO A 125 -13.03 -0.02 -14.92
C PRO A 125 -11.88 0.81 -14.36
N ILE A 126 -11.70 0.77 -13.03
CA ILE A 126 -10.62 1.49 -12.33
C ILE A 126 -9.28 0.83 -12.67
N LEU A 127 -9.21 -0.50 -12.67
CA LEU A 127 -8.02 -1.25 -13.01
C LEU A 127 -7.59 -1.01 -14.46
N THR A 128 -8.53 -1.07 -15.41
CA THR A 128 -8.26 -0.79 -16.83
C THR A 128 -7.75 0.65 -17.02
N TYR A 129 -8.34 1.62 -16.31
CA TYR A 129 -7.87 3.00 -16.36
C TYR A 129 -6.44 3.15 -15.83
N ILE A 130 -6.12 2.53 -14.68
CA ILE A 130 -4.78 2.56 -14.10
C ILE A 130 -3.77 1.87 -15.02
N ALA A 131 -4.10 0.70 -15.58
CA ALA A 131 -3.26 -0.04 -16.51
C ALA A 131 -2.99 0.76 -17.79
N GLY A 132 -4.03 1.39 -18.35
CA GLY A 132 -3.91 2.28 -19.50
C GLY A 132 -3.03 3.51 -19.20
N TYR A 133 -3.21 4.14 -18.05
CA TYR A 133 -2.37 5.25 -17.61
C TYR A 133 -0.92 4.83 -17.41
N ALA A 134 -0.66 3.66 -16.83
CA ALA A 134 0.69 3.12 -16.65
C ALA A 134 1.38 2.88 -18.00
N ALA A 135 0.69 2.25 -18.96
CA ALA A 135 1.17 2.03 -20.31
C ALA A 135 1.43 3.37 -21.06
N TYR A 136 0.56 4.35 -20.88
CA TYR A 136 0.76 5.68 -21.45
C TYR A 136 1.97 6.40 -20.84
N ALA A 137 2.13 6.35 -19.51
CA ALA A 137 3.22 7.02 -18.81
C ALA A 137 4.58 6.41 -19.17
N THR A 138 4.68 5.09 -19.31
CA THR A 138 5.90 4.40 -19.75
C THR A 138 6.24 4.76 -21.19
N ASN A 139 5.26 4.71 -22.10
CA ASN A 139 5.44 5.05 -23.51
C ASN A 139 5.84 6.53 -23.69
N LYS A 140 5.25 7.44 -22.92
CA LYS A 140 5.65 8.86 -22.89
C LYS A 140 7.13 9.00 -22.55
N ARG A 141 7.62 8.31 -21.51
CA ARG A 141 9.04 8.35 -21.11
C ARG A 141 9.97 7.76 -22.17
N ILE A 142 9.55 6.69 -22.85
CA ILE A 142 10.33 6.06 -23.92
C ILE A 142 10.48 7.02 -25.11
N LYS A 143 9.40 7.69 -25.54
CA LYS A 143 9.48 8.69 -26.62
C LYS A 143 10.51 9.79 -26.33
N TYR A 144 10.48 10.40 -25.14
CA TYR A 144 11.46 11.47 -24.80
C TYR A 144 12.92 10.99 -24.72
N ASN A 145 13.17 9.70 -24.45
CA ASN A 145 14.52 9.16 -24.45
C ASN A 145 15.10 8.98 -25.87
N TYR A 146 14.27 8.66 -26.87
CA TYR A 146 14.73 8.60 -28.27
C TYR A 146 15.19 9.96 -28.82
N TRP A 147 14.60 11.06 -28.35
CA TRP A 147 15.01 12.43 -28.75
C TRP A 147 16.23 12.97 -28.02
N ARG A 148 16.77 12.26 -27.02
CA ARG A 148 17.96 12.67 -26.26
C ARG A 148 19.23 11.92 -26.67
N VAL A 149 19.12 11.01 -27.63
CA VAL A 149 20.22 10.18 -28.18
C VAL A 149 20.65 10.67 -29.58
N PHE A 150 20.03 11.74 -30.09
CA PHE A 150 20.46 12.47 -31.28
C PHE A 150 20.86 13.90 -30.92
#